data_AF-A0A542YTL4-F1
#
_entry.id   AF-A0A542YTL4-F1
#
_cell.length_a   1.000
_cell.length_b   1.000
_cell.length_c   1.000
_cell.angle_alpha   90.00
_cell.angle_beta   90.00
_cell.angle_gamma   90.00
#
_symmetry.space_group_name_H-M   'P 1'
#
loop_
_entity.id
_entity.type
_entity.pdbx_description
1 polymer ?
#
loop_
_entity_poly.entity_id
_entity_poly.type
_entity_poly.pdbx_seq_one_letter_code
_entity_poly.pdbx_strand_id
1 'polypeptide(L)'
;MSTPSRPGRLSRWLHGSSAGWRHPGAVRARVLGALAVLGAVALGVLTVLLVDADVGDSLAAGEMAAIYYGFLLGAAAIVFAIAFTHARYWPAIGQIARYCWLRTWVFLGAVAMVLSWLGAMLDSDELGRAGAAVWVAAALLGTFSLVRVVKLSNATTLNGVMSEQLLATVRAGRSLEPFHLAAREALAQSDPVRVRDLTGQLSHVRRVAPELAAGRELQASYATTVVRAALVGDFDGGTAGHAVREALFGYAPTWDSAQDRADLLTRVIVESAPTVARFEHRARMLAGAGVASVAHAMDVRSGALAVHQNLRLLFDPQPKRTEHDEGSVTLDLDLETALTCYRALTIRPVPDASSVCYALYQHVRGERFGGNYYAGAPILEELKASPEVSDQAALALELIVAEQIVTCTSREGQHPPGADWYAADDERTVRGVLRIAASLGAFTDARAARRSWLAHSARIHEPVPGFAHPPRRPSGPALVIGLAVSHLARLAVVDKGAPARCQDFLDLLPSDLAPLVRHRVVGLLGATQDEPLWPRFVAAAGPEEG
;
A
#
# COMPACT_ATOMS: atom_id res chain seq x y z
N MET A 1 18.03 48.69 -16.34
CA MET A 1 17.63 47.96 -17.56
C MET A 1 18.78 47.05 -17.97
N SER A 2 18.75 45.80 -17.51
CA SER A 2 19.75 44.78 -17.81
C SER A 2 19.03 43.61 -18.47
N THR A 3 19.46 43.25 -19.67
CA THR A 3 18.94 42.10 -20.42
C THR A 3 19.47 40.81 -19.80
N PRO A 4 18.62 39.80 -19.52
CA PRO A 4 19.12 38.52 -19.05
C PRO A 4 19.68 37.71 -20.22
N SER A 5 20.93 37.29 -20.08
CA SER A 5 21.64 36.42 -21.01
C SER A 5 20.95 35.06 -21.12
N ARG A 6 20.58 34.66 -22.35
CA ARG A 6 20.07 33.31 -22.65
C ARG A 6 21.16 32.28 -22.33
N PRO A 7 20.86 31.20 -21.59
CA PRO A 7 21.81 30.12 -21.38
C PRO A 7 22.06 29.36 -22.69
N GLY A 8 23.34 29.04 -22.93
CA GLY A 8 23.83 28.39 -24.14
C GLY A 8 23.23 27.00 -24.38
N ARG A 9 23.14 26.59 -25.66
CA ARG A 9 22.52 25.32 -26.11
C ARG A 9 23.07 24.05 -25.45
N LEU A 10 24.26 24.09 -24.84
CA LEU A 10 24.88 22.95 -24.14
C LEU A 10 24.25 22.64 -22.78
N SER A 11 23.72 23.61 -22.03
CA SER A 11 23.05 23.34 -20.74
C SER A 11 21.69 22.65 -20.93
N ARG A 12 21.04 22.87 -22.08
CA ARG A 12 19.79 22.21 -22.46
C ARG A 12 19.95 20.72 -22.77
N TRP A 13 21.16 20.26 -23.09
CA TRP A 13 21.43 18.83 -23.34
C TRP A 13 21.70 18.07 -22.02
N LEU A 14 22.31 18.74 -21.05
CA LEU A 14 22.59 18.17 -19.72
C LEU A 14 21.42 18.28 -18.74
N HIS A 15 20.42 19.12 -19.02
CA HIS A 15 19.19 19.24 -18.21
C HIS A 15 17.95 18.78 -18.98
N GLY A 16 18.13 17.78 -19.87
CA GLY A 16 17.07 17.18 -20.66
C GLY A 16 15.86 16.80 -19.80
N SER A 17 14.73 17.41 -20.15
CA SER A 17 13.44 17.27 -19.49
C SER A 17 13.05 15.81 -19.26
N SER A 18 12.79 15.48 -18.00
CA SER A 18 12.24 14.19 -17.52
C SER A 18 10.86 13.85 -18.10
N ALA A 19 10.26 14.73 -18.90
CA ALA A 19 8.98 14.52 -19.57
C ALA A 19 9.07 13.54 -20.77
N GLY A 20 10.25 13.30 -21.35
CA GLY A 20 10.40 12.50 -22.57
C GLY A 20 10.44 10.97 -22.40
N TRP A 21 10.35 10.45 -21.17
CA TRP A 21 10.54 9.03 -20.86
C TRP A 21 9.25 8.20 -20.78
N ARG A 22 8.09 8.78 -21.10
CA ARG A 22 6.78 8.15 -20.88
C ARG A 22 6.35 7.12 -21.93
N HIS A 23 7.12 6.91 -23.01
CA HIS A 23 6.80 5.88 -24.00
C HIS A 23 7.87 4.79 -24.07
N PRO A 24 7.59 3.54 -23.62
CA PRO A 24 8.53 2.43 -23.68
C PRO A 24 8.98 2.11 -25.13
N GLY A 25 8.18 2.47 -26.14
CA GLY A 25 8.54 2.35 -27.56
C GLY A 25 9.67 3.30 -28.01
N ALA A 26 9.71 4.53 -27.50
CA ALA A 26 10.72 5.53 -27.89
C ALA A 26 12.09 5.22 -27.30
N VAL A 27 12.15 4.63 -26.10
CA VAL A 27 13.39 4.18 -25.47
C VAL A 27 13.95 2.95 -26.21
N ARG A 28 13.09 1.97 -26.56
CA ARG A 28 13.51 0.82 -27.38
C ARG A 28 14.02 1.25 -28.75
N ALA A 29 13.33 2.17 -29.45
CA ALA A 29 13.77 2.67 -30.74
C ALA A 29 15.11 3.43 -30.67
N ARG A 30 15.34 4.23 -29.62
CA ARG A 30 16.63 4.92 -29.42
C ARG A 30 17.77 3.98 -29.04
N VAL A 31 17.50 2.96 -28.23
CA VAL A 31 18.50 1.93 -27.87
C VAL A 31 18.82 1.06 -29.08
N LEU A 32 17.82 0.65 -29.86
CA LEU A 32 18.01 -0.09 -31.11
C LEU A 32 18.73 0.75 -32.17
N GLY A 33 18.40 2.04 -32.30
CA GLY A 33 19.10 2.97 -33.19
C GLY A 33 20.56 3.18 -32.78
N ALA A 34 20.83 3.34 -31.49
CA ALA A 34 22.20 3.42 -30.98
C ALA A 34 22.95 2.10 -31.21
N LEU A 35 22.33 0.94 -30.95
CA LEU A 35 22.93 -0.37 -31.23
C LEU A 35 23.19 -0.60 -32.73
N ALA A 36 22.31 -0.13 -33.61
CA ALA A 36 22.48 -0.24 -35.06
C ALA A 36 23.62 0.65 -35.58
N VAL A 37 23.70 1.90 -35.11
CA VAL A 37 24.82 2.81 -35.44
C VAL A 37 26.14 2.25 -34.91
N LEU A 38 26.15 1.68 -33.70
CA LEU A 38 27.34 1.07 -33.13
C LEU A 38 27.73 -0.24 -33.80
N GLY A 39 26.75 -1.06 -34.19
CA GLY A 39 26.98 -2.22 -35.04
C GLY A 39 27.61 -1.81 -36.37
N ALA A 40 27.11 -0.73 -36.99
CA ALA A 40 27.67 -0.21 -38.23
C ALA A 40 29.08 0.39 -38.06
N VAL A 41 29.36 1.11 -36.97
CA VAL A 41 30.71 1.64 -36.68
C VAL A 41 31.68 0.52 -36.35
N ALA A 42 31.28 -0.45 -35.52
CA ALA A 42 32.10 -1.61 -35.21
C ALA A 42 32.36 -2.45 -36.47
N LEU A 43 31.34 -2.70 -37.29
CA LEU A 43 31.48 -3.41 -38.57
C LEU A 43 32.36 -2.63 -39.55
N GLY A 44 32.23 -1.30 -39.60
CA GLY A 44 33.06 -0.41 -40.42
C GLY A 44 34.54 -0.44 -40.01
N VAL A 45 34.82 -0.36 -38.71
CA VAL A 45 36.18 -0.49 -38.18
C VAL A 45 36.73 -1.90 -38.40
N LEU A 46 35.90 -2.93 -38.24
CA LEU A 46 36.24 -4.32 -38.52
C LEU A 46 36.57 -4.54 -40.00
N THR A 47 35.80 -3.94 -40.92
CA THR A 47 36.04 -4.05 -42.37
C THR A 47 37.30 -3.31 -42.79
N VAL A 48 37.55 -2.12 -42.26
CA VAL A 48 38.78 -1.36 -42.54
C VAL A 48 40.02 -2.11 -42.05
N LEU A 49 39.97 -2.71 -40.85
CA LEU A 49 41.09 -3.48 -40.29
C LEU A 49 41.32 -4.83 -40.98
N LEU A 50 40.27 -5.45 -41.52
CA LEU A 50 40.39 -6.77 -42.16
C LEU A 50 40.73 -6.71 -43.66
N VAL A 51 40.38 -5.61 -44.35
CA VAL A 51 40.44 -5.55 -45.83
C VAL A 51 41.63 -4.75 -46.37
N ASP A 52 42.00 -3.62 -45.76
CA ASP A 52 42.96 -2.67 -46.36
C ASP A 52 44.10 -2.20 -45.44
N ALA A 53 44.08 -2.58 -44.15
CA ALA A 53 45.11 -2.16 -43.21
C ALA A 53 46.35 -3.06 -43.26
N ASP A 54 47.53 -2.44 -43.17
CA ASP A 54 48.77 -3.19 -42.97
C ASP A 54 48.70 -3.97 -41.65
N VAL A 55 49.36 -5.13 -41.61
CA VAL A 55 49.32 -6.04 -40.45
C VAL A 55 49.89 -5.34 -39.22
N GLY A 56 50.96 -4.56 -39.40
CA GLY A 56 51.58 -3.78 -38.34
C GLY A 56 50.62 -2.75 -37.71
N ASP A 57 49.86 -2.02 -38.53
CA ASP A 57 48.89 -1.02 -38.07
C ASP A 57 47.73 -1.66 -37.32
N SER A 58 47.28 -2.84 -37.78
CA SER A 58 46.22 -3.60 -37.13
C SER A 58 46.66 -4.10 -35.74
N LEU A 59 47.89 -4.61 -35.63
CA LEU A 59 48.45 -5.04 -34.35
C LEU A 59 48.63 -3.88 -33.38
N ALA A 60 49.18 -2.74 -33.84
CA ALA A 60 49.32 -1.53 -33.02
C ALA A 60 47.97 -1.00 -32.52
N ALA A 61 46.93 -1.02 -33.36
CA ALA A 61 45.57 -0.69 -32.95
C ALA A 61 45.02 -1.67 -31.90
N GLY A 62 45.29 -2.97 -32.05
CA GLY A 62 44.95 -4.01 -31.08
C GLY A 62 45.60 -3.80 -29.71
N GLU A 63 46.89 -3.47 -29.67
CA GLU A 63 47.63 -3.19 -28.44
C GLU A 63 47.10 -1.96 -27.71
N MET A 64 46.85 -0.86 -28.44
CA MET A 64 46.26 0.35 -27.87
C MET A 64 44.84 0.10 -27.34
N ALA A 65 44.04 -0.70 -28.08
CA ALA A 65 42.72 -1.11 -27.64
C ALA A 65 42.77 -2.00 -26.39
N ALA A 66 43.76 -2.89 -26.26
CA ALA A 66 43.97 -3.72 -25.08
C ALA A 66 44.35 -2.89 -23.83
N ILE A 67 45.23 -1.89 -23.99
CA ILE A 67 45.58 -0.96 -22.89
C ILE A 67 44.35 -0.15 -22.46
N TYR A 68 43.62 0.43 -23.42
CA TYR A 68 42.40 1.17 -23.14
C TYR A 68 41.32 0.30 -22.49
N TYR A 69 41.17 -0.94 -22.94
CA TYR A 69 40.31 -1.95 -22.31
C TYR A 69 40.69 -2.19 -20.85
N GLY A 70 41.99 -2.34 -20.55
CA GLY A 70 42.48 -2.51 -19.18
C GLY A 70 42.11 -1.32 -18.29
N PHE A 71 42.26 -0.10 -18.81
CA PHE A 71 41.80 1.12 -18.12
C PHE A 71 40.28 1.11 -17.87
N LEU A 72 39.48 0.77 -18.89
CA LEU A 72 38.03 0.66 -18.75
C LEU A 72 37.63 -0.37 -17.69
N LEU A 73 38.35 -1.49 -17.59
CA LEU A 73 38.05 -2.55 -16.65
C LEU A 73 38.34 -2.12 -15.21
N GLY A 74 39.47 -1.45 -15.00
CA GLY A 74 39.80 -0.84 -13.71
C GLY A 74 38.75 0.22 -13.29
N ALA A 75 38.43 1.14 -14.20
CA ALA A 75 37.42 2.18 -13.93
C ALA A 75 36.04 1.59 -13.64
N ALA A 76 35.59 0.62 -14.44
CA ALA A 76 34.32 -0.06 -14.24
C ALA A 76 34.30 -0.81 -12.90
N ALA A 77 35.37 -1.51 -12.53
CA ALA A 77 35.47 -2.21 -11.25
C ALA A 77 35.38 -1.25 -10.05
N ILE A 78 36.09 -0.12 -10.09
CA ILE A 78 36.07 0.88 -9.01
C ILE A 78 34.67 1.49 -8.87
N VAL A 79 34.10 2.00 -9.96
CA VAL A 79 32.77 2.64 -9.93
C VAL A 79 31.72 1.62 -9.51
N PHE A 80 31.80 0.38 -10.01
CA PHE A 80 30.85 -0.66 -9.66
C PHE A 80 30.97 -1.07 -8.19
N ALA A 81 32.19 -1.20 -7.66
CA ALA A 81 32.40 -1.48 -6.26
C ALA A 81 31.79 -0.37 -5.39
N ILE A 82 32.10 0.90 -5.67
CA ILE A 82 31.61 2.04 -4.88
C ILE A 82 30.08 2.21 -4.99
N ALA A 83 29.53 2.13 -6.20
CA ALA A 83 28.12 2.43 -6.44
C ALA A 83 27.16 1.32 -5.99
N PHE A 84 27.63 0.08 -5.91
CA PHE A 84 26.77 -1.09 -5.67
C PHE A 84 27.21 -1.95 -4.48
N THR A 85 28.07 -1.43 -3.59
CA THR A 85 28.50 -2.08 -2.33
C THR A 85 27.32 -2.66 -1.52
N HIS A 86 26.17 -2.00 -1.55
CA HIS A 86 24.99 -2.35 -0.76
C HIS A 86 23.93 -3.18 -1.53
N ALA A 87 24.15 -3.50 -2.80
CA ALA A 87 23.18 -4.21 -3.65
C ALA A 87 23.34 -5.73 -3.59
N ARG A 88 23.08 -6.34 -2.42
CA ARG A 88 23.32 -7.78 -2.19
C ARG A 88 22.20 -8.68 -2.72
N TYR A 89 20.95 -8.37 -2.38
CA TYR A 89 19.80 -9.26 -2.66
C TYR A 89 18.85 -8.70 -3.72
N TRP A 90 18.67 -7.38 -3.75
CA TRP A 90 17.81 -6.70 -4.70
C TRP A 90 18.29 -5.25 -4.93
N PRO A 91 18.77 -4.92 -6.14
CA PRO A 91 19.13 -5.86 -7.21
C PRO A 91 20.24 -6.82 -6.77
N ALA A 92 20.24 -8.04 -7.32
CA ALA A 92 21.43 -8.90 -7.18
C ALA A 92 22.58 -8.31 -8.01
N ILE A 93 23.82 -8.32 -7.51
CA ILE A 93 25.02 -7.86 -8.23
C ILE A 93 25.08 -8.43 -9.67
N GLY A 94 24.78 -9.72 -9.83
CA GLY A 94 24.75 -10.38 -11.14
C GLY A 94 23.67 -9.84 -12.10
N GLN A 95 22.58 -9.26 -11.59
CA GLN A 95 21.59 -8.56 -12.40
C GLN A 95 22.11 -7.20 -12.85
N ILE A 96 22.69 -6.40 -11.95
CA ILE A 96 23.29 -5.10 -12.28
C ILE A 96 24.39 -5.29 -13.33
N ALA A 97 25.26 -6.28 -13.15
CA ALA A 97 26.30 -6.62 -14.09
C ALA A 97 25.76 -6.97 -15.48
N ARG A 98 24.60 -7.62 -15.56
CA ARG A 98 23.91 -7.89 -16.85
C ARG A 98 23.35 -6.62 -17.49
N TYR A 99 22.74 -5.72 -16.75
CA TYR A 99 22.24 -4.44 -17.28
C TYR A 99 23.37 -3.53 -17.79
N CYS A 100 24.51 -3.58 -17.11
CA CYS A 100 25.73 -2.90 -17.50
C CYS A 100 26.50 -3.61 -18.62
N TRP A 101 26.07 -4.80 -19.07
CA TRP A 101 26.80 -5.64 -20.05
C TRP A 101 28.21 -6.06 -19.63
N LEU A 102 28.56 -6.00 -18.34
CA LEU A 102 29.92 -6.29 -17.84
C LEU A 102 30.42 -7.66 -18.32
N ARG A 103 29.57 -8.69 -18.26
CA ARG A 103 29.95 -10.05 -18.69
C ARG A 103 30.29 -10.14 -20.18
N THR A 104 29.60 -9.38 -21.02
CA THR A 104 29.71 -9.50 -22.48
C THR A 104 31.04 -8.96 -22.97
N TRP A 105 31.44 -7.77 -22.53
CA TRP A 105 32.71 -7.19 -22.98
C TRP A 105 33.92 -7.79 -22.24
N VAL A 106 33.73 -8.29 -21.01
CA VAL A 106 34.75 -9.13 -20.34
C VAL A 106 35.02 -10.41 -21.13
N PHE A 107 33.97 -11.09 -21.57
CA PHE A 107 34.11 -12.28 -22.41
C PHE A 107 34.79 -11.96 -23.76
N LEU A 108 34.40 -10.87 -24.43
CA LEU A 108 35.05 -10.46 -25.69
C LEU A 108 36.53 -10.14 -25.50
N GLY A 109 36.92 -9.48 -24.40
CA GLY A 109 38.33 -9.26 -24.07
C GLY A 109 39.11 -10.56 -23.88
N ALA A 110 38.50 -11.56 -23.22
CA ALA A 110 39.12 -12.88 -23.08
C ALA A 110 39.30 -13.59 -24.44
N VAL A 111 38.31 -13.50 -25.33
CA VAL A 111 38.41 -14.03 -26.71
C VAL A 111 39.50 -13.30 -27.50
N ALA A 112 39.55 -11.96 -27.41
CA ALA A 112 40.58 -11.16 -28.08
C ALA A 112 41.98 -11.53 -27.60
N MET A 113 42.15 -11.73 -26.30
CA MET A 113 43.41 -12.18 -25.69
C MET A 113 43.85 -13.55 -26.23
N VAL A 114 42.95 -14.52 -26.30
CA VAL A 114 43.26 -15.86 -26.84
C VAL A 114 43.62 -15.80 -28.32
N LEU A 115 42.88 -15.03 -29.13
CA LEU A 115 43.17 -14.87 -30.55
C LEU A 115 44.52 -14.18 -30.80
N SER A 116 44.82 -13.13 -30.03
CA SER A 116 46.11 -12.43 -30.11
C SER A 116 47.27 -13.34 -29.70
N TRP A 117 47.08 -14.14 -28.64
CA TRP A 117 48.08 -15.11 -28.19
C TRP A 117 48.31 -16.23 -29.22
N LEU A 118 47.24 -16.78 -29.80
CA LEU A 118 47.35 -17.79 -30.86
C LEU A 118 47.98 -17.21 -32.13
N GLY A 119 47.64 -15.98 -32.51
CA GLY A 119 48.27 -15.28 -33.63
C GLY A 119 49.78 -15.14 -33.43
N ALA A 120 50.22 -14.75 -32.24
CA ALA A 120 51.63 -14.65 -31.90
C ALA A 120 52.34 -16.01 -31.82
N MET A 121 51.68 -17.05 -31.28
CA MET A 121 52.27 -18.39 -31.14
C MET A 121 52.35 -19.17 -32.44
N LEU A 122 51.39 -18.97 -33.35
CA LEU A 122 51.31 -19.65 -34.64
C LEU A 122 51.88 -18.83 -35.80
N ASP A 123 52.37 -17.62 -35.51
CA ASP A 123 52.84 -16.64 -36.51
C ASP A 123 51.79 -16.39 -37.62
N SER A 124 50.54 -16.20 -37.19
CA SER A 124 49.38 -16.09 -38.08
C SER A 124 48.81 -14.67 -38.08
N ASP A 125 49.03 -13.96 -39.18
CA ASP A 125 48.52 -12.60 -39.41
C ASP A 125 46.99 -12.50 -39.37
N GLU A 126 46.30 -13.56 -39.82
CA GLU A 126 44.83 -13.62 -39.81
C GLU A 126 44.29 -13.67 -38.37
N LEU A 127 44.89 -14.50 -37.52
CA LEU A 127 44.53 -14.59 -36.11
C LEU A 127 44.93 -13.33 -35.34
N GLY A 128 46.07 -12.72 -35.67
CA GLY A 128 46.51 -11.44 -35.12
C GLY A 128 45.52 -10.31 -35.45
N ARG A 129 45.13 -10.17 -36.72
CA ARG A 129 44.12 -9.19 -37.17
C ARG A 129 42.75 -9.44 -36.55
N ALA A 130 42.32 -10.69 -36.47
CA ALA A 130 41.07 -11.05 -35.79
C ALA A 130 41.12 -10.68 -34.29
N GLY A 131 42.24 -10.95 -33.61
CA GLY A 131 42.46 -10.56 -32.22
C GLY A 131 42.37 -9.05 -32.01
N ALA A 132 43.07 -8.27 -32.85
CA ALA A 132 43.01 -6.81 -32.82
C ALA A 132 41.59 -6.27 -33.04
N ALA A 133 40.85 -6.83 -34.00
CA ALA A 133 39.49 -6.43 -34.30
C ALA A 133 38.53 -6.71 -33.12
N VAL A 134 38.69 -7.87 -32.45
CA VAL A 134 37.90 -8.20 -31.25
C VAL A 134 38.31 -7.31 -30.05
N TRP A 135 39.58 -6.92 -29.90
CA TRP A 135 40.00 -5.97 -28.87
C TRP A 135 39.30 -4.61 -29.04
N VAL A 136 39.25 -4.08 -30.26
CA VAL A 136 38.56 -2.83 -30.55
C VAL A 136 37.06 -2.95 -30.23
N ALA A 137 36.41 -4.04 -30.64
CA ALA A 137 35.00 -4.29 -30.32
C ALA A 137 34.76 -4.39 -28.79
N ALA A 138 35.64 -5.08 -28.07
CA ALA A 138 35.57 -5.23 -26.62
C ALA A 138 35.75 -3.87 -25.91
N ALA A 139 36.70 -3.05 -26.37
CA ALA A 139 36.94 -1.72 -25.83
C ALA A 139 35.76 -0.78 -26.06
N LEU A 140 35.19 -0.75 -27.28
CA LEU A 140 33.98 0.04 -27.58
C LEU A 140 32.82 -0.37 -26.69
N LEU A 141 32.55 -1.68 -26.57
CA LEU A 141 31.48 -2.18 -25.71
C LEU A 141 31.76 -1.86 -24.23
N GLY A 142 33.01 -1.89 -23.81
CA GLY A 142 33.48 -1.47 -22.49
C GLY A 142 33.19 0.01 -22.20
N THR A 143 33.41 0.92 -23.15
CA THR A 143 33.07 2.34 -23.00
C THR A 143 31.56 2.52 -22.78
N PHE A 144 30.70 1.83 -23.53
CA PHE A 144 29.25 1.89 -23.31
C PHE A 144 28.83 1.25 -21.99
N SER A 145 29.47 0.14 -21.62
CA SER A 145 29.29 -0.50 -20.32
C SER A 145 29.57 0.48 -19.19
N LEU A 146 30.69 1.21 -19.24
CA LEU A 146 31.06 2.21 -18.25
C LEU A 146 30.06 3.37 -18.19
N VAL A 147 29.61 3.90 -19.34
CA VAL A 147 28.56 4.93 -19.38
C VAL A 147 27.27 4.43 -18.73
N ARG A 148 26.90 3.15 -18.93
CA ARG A 148 25.75 2.53 -18.27
C ARG A 148 25.96 2.36 -16.78
N VAL A 149 27.14 1.95 -16.33
CA VAL A 149 27.49 1.86 -14.91
C VAL A 149 27.31 3.22 -14.24
N VAL A 150 27.84 4.30 -14.83
CA VAL A 150 27.70 5.67 -14.31
C VAL A 150 26.25 6.16 -14.34
N LYS A 151 25.46 5.78 -15.35
CA LYS A 151 24.02 6.10 -15.37
C LYS A 151 23.25 5.36 -14.28
N LEU A 152 23.57 4.08 -14.06
CA LEU A 152 22.92 3.23 -13.07
C LEU A 152 23.43 3.47 -11.64
N SER A 153 24.55 4.16 -11.45
CA SER A 153 24.96 4.63 -10.11
C SER A 153 24.08 5.78 -9.61
N ASN A 154 23.26 6.39 -10.46
CA ASN A 154 22.23 7.32 -10.04
C ASN A 154 21.03 6.54 -9.45
N ALA A 155 20.75 6.77 -8.16
CA ALA A 155 19.67 6.11 -7.43
C ALA A 155 18.32 6.16 -8.18
N THR A 156 17.94 7.31 -8.73
CA THR A 156 16.67 7.47 -9.47
C THR A 156 16.60 6.56 -10.71
N THR A 157 17.70 6.47 -11.46
CA THR A 157 17.74 5.65 -12.68
C THR A 157 17.76 4.17 -12.33
N LEU A 158 18.55 3.78 -11.33
CA LEU A 158 18.54 2.41 -10.81
C LEU A 158 17.16 2.01 -10.31
N ASN A 159 16.51 2.89 -9.53
CA ASN A 159 15.20 2.63 -8.96
C ASN A 159 14.14 2.46 -10.06
N GLY A 160 14.20 3.26 -11.13
CA GLY A 160 13.34 3.08 -12.31
C GLY A 160 13.53 1.71 -12.98
N VAL A 161 14.77 1.28 -13.20
CA VAL A 161 15.05 -0.05 -13.78
C VAL A 161 14.59 -1.18 -12.84
N MET A 162 14.79 -1.03 -11.54
CA MET A 162 14.36 -2.02 -10.54
C MET A 162 12.84 -2.08 -10.40
N SER A 163 12.16 -0.96 -10.59
CA SER A 163 10.69 -0.91 -10.61
C SER A 163 10.12 -1.71 -11.77
N GLU A 164 10.69 -1.55 -12.97
CA GLU A 164 10.33 -2.36 -14.15
C GLU A 164 10.65 -3.84 -13.97
N GLN A 165 11.79 -4.15 -13.34
CA GLN A 165 12.18 -5.53 -13.05
C GLN A 165 11.26 -6.17 -12.00
N LEU A 166 10.85 -5.43 -10.97
CA LEU A 166 9.89 -5.91 -9.98
C LEU A 166 8.54 -6.21 -10.67
N LEU A 167 8.05 -5.28 -11.48
CA LEU A 167 6.84 -5.45 -12.26
C LEU A 167 6.91 -6.70 -13.16
N ALA A 168 8.01 -6.89 -13.88
CA ALA A 168 8.22 -8.07 -14.72
C ALA A 168 8.25 -9.36 -13.89
N THR A 169 8.82 -9.32 -12.68
CA THR A 169 8.89 -10.48 -11.76
C THR A 169 7.50 -10.85 -11.24
N VAL A 170 6.70 -9.85 -10.85
CA VAL A 170 5.30 -10.04 -10.40
C VAL A 170 4.44 -10.58 -11.55
N ARG A 171 4.53 -10.00 -12.74
CA ARG A 171 3.78 -10.47 -13.94
C ARG A 171 4.15 -11.90 -14.33
N ALA A 172 5.41 -12.27 -14.18
CA ALA A 172 5.88 -13.61 -14.49
C ALA A 172 5.62 -14.64 -13.38
N GLY A 173 5.00 -14.25 -12.26
CA GLY A 173 4.76 -15.15 -11.11
C GLY A 173 6.04 -15.75 -10.53
N ARG A 174 7.18 -15.04 -10.65
CA ARG A 174 8.46 -15.51 -10.13
C ARG A 174 8.57 -15.23 -8.63
N SER A 175 9.48 -15.95 -7.97
CA SER A 175 9.72 -15.76 -6.54
C SER A 175 10.05 -14.30 -6.21
N LEU A 176 9.34 -13.75 -5.23
CA LEU A 176 9.51 -12.40 -4.68
C LEU A 176 10.40 -12.40 -3.42
N GLU A 177 10.92 -13.56 -3.01
CA GLU A 177 11.80 -13.68 -1.83
C GLU A 177 13.03 -12.77 -1.90
N PRO A 178 13.71 -12.56 -3.05
CA PRO A 178 14.83 -11.62 -3.13
C PRO A 178 14.45 -10.19 -2.73
N PHE A 179 13.24 -9.75 -3.10
CA PHE A 179 12.72 -8.44 -2.70
C PHE A 179 12.45 -8.38 -1.19
N HIS A 180 11.83 -9.42 -0.63
CA HIS A 180 11.60 -9.52 0.82
C HIS A 180 12.90 -9.55 1.63
N LEU A 181 13.92 -10.28 1.16
CA LEU A 181 15.24 -10.31 1.81
C LEU A 181 15.91 -8.93 1.79
N ALA A 182 15.83 -8.20 0.68
CA ALA A 182 16.35 -6.84 0.61
C ALA A 182 15.62 -5.87 1.54
N ALA A 183 14.29 -6.01 1.68
CA ALA A 183 13.53 -5.24 2.65
C ALA A 183 13.94 -5.56 4.09
N ARG A 184 14.09 -6.85 4.44
CA ARG A 184 14.54 -7.28 5.77
C ARG A 184 15.96 -6.78 6.07
N GLU A 185 16.86 -6.80 5.11
CA GLU A 185 18.22 -6.28 5.26
C GLU A 185 18.23 -4.76 5.46
N ALA A 186 17.46 -4.01 4.66
CA ALA A 186 17.33 -2.56 4.80
C ALA A 186 16.82 -2.18 6.20
N LEU A 187 15.83 -2.92 6.70
CA LEU A 187 15.29 -2.73 8.05
C LEU A 187 16.29 -3.12 9.14
N ALA A 188 17.02 -4.22 8.97
CA ALA A 188 18.04 -4.66 9.94
C ALA A 188 19.24 -3.70 10.03
N GLN A 189 19.52 -2.95 8.97
CA GLN A 189 20.56 -1.91 8.91
C GLN A 189 20.02 -0.52 9.29
N SER A 190 18.73 -0.41 9.60
CA SER A 190 18.02 0.86 9.80
C SER A 190 18.31 1.89 8.68
N ASP A 191 18.23 1.45 7.42
CA ASP A 191 18.51 2.27 6.23
C ASP A 191 17.19 2.84 5.65
N PRO A 192 16.81 4.08 6.00
CA PRO A 192 15.56 4.68 5.52
C PRO A 192 15.58 4.98 4.02
N VAL A 193 16.76 5.21 3.43
CA VAL A 193 16.89 5.53 1.99
C VAL A 193 16.55 4.30 1.18
N ARG A 194 17.10 3.14 1.56
CA ARG A 194 16.82 1.87 0.88
C ARG A 194 15.36 1.44 1.03
N VAL A 195 14.76 1.64 2.20
CA VAL A 195 13.31 1.41 2.41
C VAL A 195 12.48 2.34 1.53
N ARG A 196 12.87 3.62 1.38
CA ARG A 196 12.21 4.55 0.47
C ARG A 196 12.31 4.11 -0.98
N ASP A 197 13.46 3.64 -1.43
CA ASP A 197 13.66 3.15 -2.81
C ASP A 197 12.79 1.91 -3.09
N LEU A 198 12.81 0.92 -2.19
CA LEU A 198 11.95 -0.28 -2.28
C LEU A 198 10.45 0.08 -2.30
N THR A 199 10.05 1.04 -1.48
CA THR A 199 8.69 1.60 -1.47
C THR A 199 8.35 2.22 -2.83
N GLY A 200 9.26 2.99 -3.41
CA GLY A 200 9.10 3.57 -4.75
C GLY A 200 8.88 2.51 -5.84
N GLN A 201 9.59 1.38 -5.75
CA GLN A 201 9.42 0.25 -6.68
C GLN A 201 8.05 -0.40 -6.53
N LEU A 202 7.55 -0.57 -5.31
CA LEU A 202 6.21 -1.11 -5.06
C LEU A 202 5.11 -0.16 -5.52
N SER A 203 5.27 1.14 -5.26
CA SER A 203 4.37 2.19 -5.74
C SER A 203 4.32 2.20 -7.28
N HIS A 204 5.45 1.96 -7.96
CA HIS A 204 5.45 1.78 -9.42
C HIS A 204 4.64 0.58 -9.87
N VAL A 205 4.83 -0.60 -9.26
CA VAL A 205 4.03 -1.79 -9.58
C VAL A 205 2.54 -1.50 -9.40
N ARG A 206 2.16 -0.81 -8.31
CA ARG A 206 0.76 -0.40 -8.06
C ARG A 206 0.20 0.44 -9.19
N ARG A 207 0.94 1.46 -9.60
CA ARG A 207 0.47 2.45 -10.59
C ARG A 207 0.37 1.84 -11.99
N VAL A 208 1.31 0.98 -12.37
CA VAL A 208 1.40 0.44 -13.74
C VAL A 208 0.58 -0.83 -13.92
N ALA A 209 0.36 -1.61 -12.86
CA ALA A 209 -0.38 -2.87 -12.93
C ALA A 209 -1.19 -3.14 -11.63
N PRO A 210 -2.16 -2.26 -11.29
CA PRO A 210 -2.94 -2.37 -10.06
C PRO A 210 -3.79 -3.65 -9.97
N GLU A 211 -4.12 -4.26 -11.11
CA GLU A 211 -4.90 -5.48 -11.24
C GLU A 211 -4.17 -6.73 -10.71
N LEU A 212 -2.83 -6.69 -10.63
CA LEU A 212 -2.02 -7.83 -10.22
C LEU A 212 -2.14 -8.14 -8.72
N ALA A 213 -2.88 -9.19 -8.38
CA ALA A 213 -3.09 -9.63 -6.99
C ALA A 213 -1.77 -9.87 -6.24
N ALA A 214 -0.80 -10.54 -6.87
CA ALA A 214 0.53 -10.78 -6.28
C ALA A 214 1.27 -9.47 -5.93
N GLY A 215 1.06 -8.39 -6.69
CA GLY A 215 1.62 -7.08 -6.37
C GLY A 215 1.00 -6.46 -5.13
N ARG A 216 -0.32 -6.64 -4.94
CA ARG A 216 -1.06 -6.14 -3.77
C ARG A 216 -0.69 -6.91 -2.51
N GLU A 217 -0.58 -8.22 -2.61
CA GLU A 217 -0.12 -9.09 -1.51
C GLU A 217 1.30 -8.70 -1.07
N LEU A 218 2.20 -8.48 -2.05
CA LEU A 218 3.56 -8.02 -1.79
C LEU A 218 3.57 -6.67 -1.04
N GLN A 219 2.73 -5.72 -1.45
CA GLN A 219 2.59 -4.41 -0.79
C GLN A 219 2.11 -4.52 0.65
N ALA A 220 1.06 -5.31 0.89
CA ALA A 220 0.53 -5.53 2.24
C ALA A 220 1.55 -6.21 3.16
N SER A 221 2.25 -7.24 2.65
CA SER A 221 3.30 -7.95 3.37
C SER A 221 4.50 -7.04 3.67
N TYR A 222 4.94 -6.25 2.69
CA TYR A 222 6.02 -5.27 2.86
C TYR A 222 5.66 -4.20 3.89
N ALA A 223 4.50 -3.55 3.76
CA ALA A 223 4.05 -2.51 4.70
C ALA A 223 3.93 -3.07 6.13
N THR A 224 3.41 -4.29 6.29
CA THR A 224 3.34 -4.97 7.59
C THR A 224 4.73 -5.17 8.20
N THR A 225 5.71 -5.57 7.37
CA THR A 225 7.10 -5.79 7.81
C THR A 225 7.75 -4.47 8.27
N VAL A 226 7.61 -3.41 7.48
CA VAL A 226 8.16 -2.07 7.80
C VAL A 226 7.51 -1.49 9.05
N VAL A 227 6.17 -1.56 9.16
CA VAL A 227 5.44 -1.10 10.36
C VAL A 227 5.87 -1.87 11.60
N ARG A 228 6.02 -3.19 11.51
CA ARG A 228 6.49 -4.00 12.63
C ARG A 228 7.90 -3.59 13.07
N ALA A 229 8.80 -3.33 12.12
CA ALA A 229 10.16 -2.89 12.41
C ALA A 229 10.18 -1.52 13.10
N ALA A 230 9.31 -0.57 12.72
CA ALA A 230 9.22 0.74 13.37
C ALA A 230 8.59 0.72 14.76
N LEU A 231 7.60 -0.16 14.98
CA LEU A 231 6.86 -0.22 16.24
C LEU A 231 7.53 -1.10 17.31
N VAL A 232 8.29 -2.11 16.91
CA VAL A 232 8.89 -3.09 17.85
C VAL A 232 10.41 -3.10 17.77
N GLY A 233 11.00 -2.51 16.73
CA GLY A 233 12.45 -2.42 16.55
C GLY A 233 12.93 -0.98 16.43
N ASP A 234 14.21 -0.84 16.09
CA ASP A 234 14.91 0.46 16.02
C ASP A 234 14.84 1.10 14.62
N PHE A 235 13.67 1.03 13.99
CA PHE A 235 13.44 1.65 12.68
C PHE A 235 12.63 2.94 12.78
N ASP A 236 12.92 3.89 11.91
CA ASP A 236 12.29 5.20 11.87
C ASP A 236 10.79 5.12 11.52
N GLY A 237 9.95 5.66 12.42
CA GLY A 237 8.50 5.71 12.24
C GLY A 237 8.06 6.58 11.06
N GLY A 238 8.76 7.69 10.80
CA GLY A 238 8.46 8.59 9.68
C GLY A 238 8.55 7.88 8.33
N THR A 239 9.63 7.12 8.13
CA THR A 239 9.85 6.30 6.94
C THR A 239 8.83 5.17 6.84
N ALA A 240 8.45 4.54 7.96
CA ALA A 240 7.40 3.53 7.97
C ALA A 240 6.02 4.11 7.61
N GLY A 241 5.65 5.27 8.15
CA GLY A 241 4.42 5.97 7.77
C GLY A 241 4.40 6.39 6.31
N HIS A 242 5.55 6.81 5.75
CA HIS A 242 5.69 7.06 4.31
C HIS A 242 5.52 5.77 3.49
N ALA A 243 6.14 4.66 3.90
CA ALA A 243 6.02 3.36 3.24
C ALA A 243 4.56 2.87 3.19
N VAL A 244 3.81 3.03 4.29
CA VAL A 244 2.37 2.71 4.34
C VAL A 244 1.60 3.54 3.30
N ARG A 245 1.83 4.85 3.23
CA ARG A 245 1.14 5.75 2.28
C ARG A 245 1.41 5.39 0.83
N GLU A 246 2.69 5.28 0.47
CA GLU A 246 3.08 5.07 -0.92
C GLU A 246 2.82 3.65 -1.41
N ALA A 247 3.06 2.63 -0.57
CA ALA A 247 2.89 1.23 -0.98
C ALA A 247 1.42 0.83 -1.07
N LEU A 248 0.55 1.32 -0.18
CA LEU A 248 -0.86 0.92 -0.11
C LEU A 248 -1.82 1.88 -0.83
N PHE A 249 -1.40 3.11 -1.11
CA PHE A 249 -2.28 4.14 -1.69
C PHE A 249 -1.68 4.92 -2.88
N GLY A 250 -0.53 4.51 -3.44
CA GLY A 250 0.04 5.15 -4.64
C GLY A 250 -0.83 4.97 -5.89
N TYR A 251 -1.81 5.86 -6.10
CA TYR A 251 -2.78 5.78 -7.19
C TYR A 251 -2.44 6.68 -8.39
N ALA A 252 -2.63 6.16 -9.60
CA ALA A 252 -2.51 6.89 -10.86
C ALA A 252 -3.88 7.02 -11.56
N PRO A 253 -4.19 8.16 -12.20
CA PRO A 253 -5.49 8.47 -12.81
C PRO A 253 -5.70 7.87 -14.23
N THR A 254 -5.04 6.79 -14.61
CA THR A 254 -4.98 6.31 -16.00
C THR A 254 -5.85 5.08 -16.27
N TRP A 255 -7.15 5.15 -15.96
CA TRP A 255 -8.07 4.02 -16.15
C TRP A 255 -9.09 4.33 -17.26
N ASP A 256 -9.10 3.47 -18.28
CA ASP A 256 -9.80 3.70 -19.55
C ASP A 256 -11.31 3.34 -19.51
N SER A 257 -11.81 2.68 -18.46
CA SER A 257 -13.24 2.37 -18.28
C SER A 257 -13.74 2.61 -16.85
N ALA A 258 -15.02 2.99 -16.71
CA ALA A 258 -15.65 3.25 -15.41
C ALA A 258 -15.96 1.98 -14.60
N GLN A 259 -16.27 0.86 -15.27
CA GLN A 259 -16.61 -0.42 -14.64
C GLN A 259 -15.36 -1.11 -14.06
N ASP A 260 -14.27 -1.19 -14.84
CA ASP A 260 -13.00 -1.77 -14.37
C ASP A 260 -12.43 -0.96 -13.19
N ARG A 261 -12.75 0.34 -13.18
CA ARG A 261 -12.45 1.27 -12.09
C ARG A 261 -13.22 0.90 -10.81
N ALA A 262 -14.52 0.61 -10.87
CA ALA A 262 -15.30 0.24 -9.69
C ALA A 262 -14.81 -1.08 -9.05
N ASP A 263 -14.65 -2.15 -9.82
CA ASP A 263 -14.20 -3.46 -9.32
C ASP A 263 -12.82 -3.40 -8.69
N LEU A 264 -11.92 -2.63 -9.30
CA LEU A 264 -10.58 -2.46 -8.79
C LEU A 264 -10.59 -1.62 -7.50
N LEU A 265 -11.34 -0.51 -7.45
CA LEU A 265 -11.46 0.32 -6.24
C LEU A 265 -12.05 -0.45 -5.07
N THR A 266 -13.10 -1.24 -5.31
CA THR A 266 -13.67 -2.16 -4.33
C THR A 266 -12.60 -3.09 -3.79
N ARG A 267 -11.84 -3.78 -4.65
CA ARG A 267 -10.74 -4.66 -4.22
C ARG A 267 -9.70 -3.91 -3.40
N VAL A 268 -9.33 -2.70 -3.81
CA VAL A 268 -8.40 -1.87 -3.05
C VAL A 268 -8.94 -1.53 -1.66
N ILE A 269 -10.20 -1.12 -1.54
CA ILE A 269 -10.84 -0.80 -0.26
C ILE A 269 -10.86 -2.05 0.64
N VAL A 270 -11.37 -3.15 0.11
CA VAL A 270 -11.57 -4.40 0.87
C VAL A 270 -10.25 -5.00 1.34
N GLU A 271 -9.20 -4.96 0.52
CA GLU A 271 -7.88 -5.51 0.88
C GLU A 271 -7.07 -4.56 1.80
N SER A 272 -7.08 -3.25 1.51
CA SER A 272 -6.21 -2.28 2.19
C SER A 272 -6.80 -1.73 3.49
N ALA A 273 -8.12 -1.44 3.55
CA ALA A 273 -8.74 -0.78 4.71
C ALA A 273 -8.54 -1.56 6.02
N PRO A 274 -8.78 -2.89 6.08
CA PRO A 274 -8.54 -3.66 7.29
C PRO A 274 -7.07 -3.70 7.70
N THR A 275 -6.15 -3.64 6.74
CA THR A 275 -4.71 -3.65 6.98
C THR A 275 -4.23 -2.33 7.57
N VAL A 276 -4.67 -1.19 7.04
CA VAL A 276 -4.30 0.12 7.61
C VAL A 276 -4.96 0.38 8.95
N ALA A 277 -6.20 -0.06 9.16
CA ALA A 277 -6.84 0.00 10.47
C ALA A 277 -6.10 -0.85 11.52
N ARG A 278 -5.53 -2.00 11.12
CA ARG A 278 -4.62 -2.78 11.99
C ARG A 278 -3.35 -2.02 12.36
N PHE A 279 -2.75 -1.30 11.42
CA PHE A 279 -1.53 -0.52 11.67
C PHE A 279 -1.79 0.63 12.63
N GLU A 280 -2.85 1.40 12.38
CA GLU A 280 -3.34 2.47 13.27
C GLU A 280 -3.51 1.95 14.70
N HIS A 281 -4.28 0.87 14.83
CA HIS A 281 -4.62 0.29 16.10
C HIS A 281 -3.39 -0.27 16.84
N ARG A 282 -2.52 -0.99 16.13
CA ARG A 282 -1.30 -1.57 16.72
C ARG A 282 -0.30 -0.51 17.14
N ALA A 283 -0.20 0.60 16.41
CA ALA A 283 0.64 1.72 16.79
C ALA A 283 0.18 2.30 18.13
N ARG A 284 -1.13 2.55 18.31
CA ARG A 284 -1.69 3.02 19.59
C ARG A 284 -1.42 2.05 20.73
N MET A 285 -1.74 0.77 20.53
CA MET A 285 -1.57 -0.27 21.54
C MET A 285 -0.12 -0.42 22.01
N LEU A 286 0.83 -0.45 21.08
CA LEU A 286 2.24 -0.63 21.43
C LEU A 286 2.85 0.62 22.08
N ALA A 287 2.42 1.82 21.67
CA ALA A 287 2.87 3.05 22.32
C ALA A 287 2.25 3.23 23.71
N GLY A 288 0.96 2.93 23.89
CA GLY A 288 0.33 2.91 25.21
C GLY A 288 1.01 1.90 26.15
N ALA A 289 1.45 0.75 25.62
CA ALA A 289 2.13 -0.28 26.41
C ALA A 289 3.60 0.06 26.74
N GLY A 290 4.09 1.21 26.26
CA GLY A 290 5.51 1.57 26.38
C GLY A 290 6.46 0.66 25.58
N VAL A 291 5.94 -0.14 24.65
CA VAL A 291 6.74 -1.03 23.78
C VAL A 291 7.30 -0.24 22.59
N ALA A 292 6.50 0.66 22.01
CA ALA A 292 6.90 1.51 20.90
C ALA A 292 7.19 2.94 21.39
N SER A 293 8.13 3.62 20.74
CA SER A 293 8.26 5.08 20.87
C SER A 293 6.96 5.77 20.43
N VAL A 294 6.46 6.70 21.24
CA VAL A 294 5.25 7.49 20.92
C VAL A 294 5.42 8.23 19.60
N ALA A 295 6.61 8.78 19.32
CA ALA A 295 6.89 9.46 18.06
C ALA A 295 6.74 8.51 16.85
N HIS A 296 7.36 7.33 16.91
CA HIS A 296 7.27 6.35 15.82
C HIS A 296 5.85 5.84 15.63
N ALA A 297 5.12 5.59 16.72
CA ALA A 297 3.73 5.19 16.67
C ALA A 297 2.85 6.28 16.04
N MET A 298 3.08 7.55 16.37
CA MET A 298 2.36 8.68 15.79
C MET A 298 2.60 8.81 14.28
N ASP A 299 3.82 8.61 13.81
CA ASP A 299 4.12 8.66 12.37
C ASP A 299 3.49 7.51 11.59
N VAL A 300 3.58 6.28 12.11
CA VAL A 300 2.90 5.10 11.53
C VAL A 300 1.39 5.33 11.51
N ARG A 301 0.83 5.82 12.61
CA ARG A 301 -0.60 6.12 12.75
C ARG A 301 -1.04 7.17 11.75
N SER A 302 -0.30 8.27 11.63
CA SER A 302 -0.56 9.34 10.66
C SER A 302 -0.56 8.80 9.22
N GLY A 303 0.41 7.96 8.87
CA GLY A 303 0.45 7.26 7.58
C GLY A 303 -0.77 6.38 7.34
N ALA A 304 -1.15 5.58 8.33
CA ALA A 304 -2.31 4.68 8.25
C ALA A 304 -3.65 5.44 8.13
N LEU A 305 -3.84 6.50 8.92
CA LEU A 305 -5.03 7.36 8.88
C LEU A 305 -5.15 8.10 7.56
N ALA A 306 -4.05 8.59 7.00
CA ALA A 306 -4.05 9.23 5.68
C ALA A 306 -4.50 8.26 4.58
N VAL A 307 -3.99 7.01 4.58
CA VAL A 307 -4.45 5.98 3.64
C VAL A 307 -5.93 5.66 3.87
N HIS A 308 -6.35 5.46 5.12
CA HIS A 308 -7.74 5.15 5.42
C HIS A 308 -8.69 6.28 5.01
N GLN A 309 -8.30 7.54 5.22
CA GLN A 309 -9.05 8.71 4.75
C GLN A 309 -9.19 8.68 3.23
N ASN A 310 -8.11 8.43 2.51
CA ASN A 310 -8.19 8.40 1.07
C ASN A 310 -9.02 7.21 0.56
N LEU A 311 -8.96 6.04 1.21
CA LEU A 311 -9.84 4.90 0.90
C LEU A 311 -11.32 5.24 1.12
N ARG A 312 -11.64 6.00 2.17
CA ARG A 312 -13.01 6.54 2.37
C ARG A 312 -13.40 7.49 1.25
N LEU A 313 -12.51 8.37 0.80
CA LEU A 313 -12.77 9.28 -0.32
C LEU A 313 -12.96 8.55 -1.66
N LEU A 314 -12.44 7.32 -1.82
CA LEU A 314 -12.76 6.48 -2.98
C LEU A 314 -14.20 5.94 -2.91
N PHE A 315 -14.70 5.66 -1.72
CA PHE A 315 -16.08 5.18 -1.50
C PHE A 315 -17.10 6.32 -1.41
N ASP A 316 -16.69 7.46 -0.86
CA ASP A 316 -17.46 8.68 -0.61
C ASP A 316 -16.68 9.89 -1.18
N PRO A 317 -16.75 10.15 -2.50
CA PRO A 317 -16.00 11.25 -3.11
C PRO A 317 -16.51 12.64 -2.71
N GLN A 318 -17.71 12.75 -2.14
CA GLN A 318 -18.33 14.00 -1.69
C GLN A 318 -18.86 13.86 -0.26
N PRO A 319 -17.96 13.72 0.73
CA PRO A 319 -18.39 13.61 2.12
C PRO A 319 -19.16 14.87 2.51
N LYS A 320 -20.22 14.72 3.31
CA LYS A 320 -21.14 15.80 3.74
C LYS A 320 -20.47 17.08 4.31
N ARG A 321 -19.18 17.02 4.64
CA ARG A 321 -18.36 18.13 5.16
C ARG A 321 -17.61 18.95 4.09
N THR A 322 -17.61 18.55 2.81
CA THR A 322 -16.96 19.30 1.73
C THR A 322 -18.01 20.06 0.94
N GLU A 323 -18.00 21.39 1.03
CA GLU A 323 -18.90 22.33 0.32
C GLU A 323 -18.69 22.36 -1.21
N HIS A 324 -18.22 21.27 -1.83
CA HIS A 324 -17.92 21.23 -3.26
C HIS A 324 -18.83 20.20 -3.96
N ASP A 325 -19.88 20.74 -4.58
CA ASP A 325 -20.90 19.97 -5.30
C ASP A 325 -20.54 19.67 -6.77
N GLU A 326 -19.28 19.88 -7.16
CA GLU A 326 -18.89 19.77 -8.57
C GLU A 326 -18.57 18.32 -8.96
N GLY A 327 -19.56 17.66 -9.57
CA GLY A 327 -19.35 16.69 -10.65
C GLY A 327 -18.61 15.38 -10.33
N SER A 328 -18.47 14.99 -9.07
CA SER A 328 -17.84 13.71 -8.75
C SER A 328 -18.76 12.56 -9.15
N VAL A 329 -18.25 11.64 -9.97
CA VAL A 329 -18.93 10.40 -10.31
C VAL A 329 -18.93 9.50 -9.08
N THR A 330 -20.07 9.39 -8.39
CA THR A 330 -20.29 8.31 -7.42
C THR A 330 -20.06 6.98 -8.14
N LEU A 331 -19.28 6.08 -7.53
CA LEU A 331 -19.13 4.72 -8.07
C LEU A 331 -20.51 4.07 -8.06
N ASP A 332 -20.96 3.55 -9.19
CA ASP A 332 -22.18 2.75 -9.25
C ASP A 332 -21.84 1.35 -8.71
N LEU A 333 -22.15 1.12 -7.43
CA LEU A 333 -21.86 -0.13 -6.73
C LEU A 333 -23.18 -0.86 -6.44
N ASP A 334 -23.22 -2.15 -6.73
CA ASP A 334 -24.32 -2.98 -6.24
C ASP A 334 -24.34 -3.02 -4.69
N LEU A 335 -25.49 -3.41 -4.13
CA LEU A 335 -25.71 -3.45 -2.69
C LEU A 335 -24.71 -4.34 -1.95
N GLU A 336 -24.35 -5.50 -2.52
CA GLU A 336 -23.42 -6.44 -1.88
C GLU A 336 -22.00 -5.84 -1.81
N THR A 337 -21.57 -5.21 -2.90
CA THR A 337 -20.29 -4.53 -3.02
C THR A 337 -20.23 -3.32 -2.09
N ALA A 338 -21.29 -2.52 -2.04
CA ALA A 338 -21.40 -1.37 -1.13
C ALA A 338 -21.32 -1.81 0.35
N LEU A 339 -22.02 -2.88 0.73
CA LEU A 339 -21.94 -3.46 2.08
C LEU A 339 -20.55 -4.02 2.40
N THR A 340 -19.88 -4.65 1.43
CA THR A 340 -18.51 -5.16 1.60
C THR A 340 -17.52 -4.03 1.85
N CYS A 341 -17.60 -2.95 1.07
CA CYS A 341 -16.78 -1.75 1.25
C CYS A 341 -17.08 -1.07 2.59
N TYR A 342 -18.36 -0.89 2.95
CA TYR A 342 -18.78 -0.34 4.23
C TYR A 342 -18.20 -1.14 5.40
N ARG A 343 -18.32 -2.48 5.36
CA ARG A 343 -17.73 -3.37 6.37
C ARG A 343 -16.22 -3.20 6.45
N ALA A 344 -15.51 -3.24 5.33
CA ALA A 344 -14.05 -3.14 5.30
C ALA A 344 -13.53 -1.82 5.88
N LEU A 345 -14.24 -0.71 5.64
CA LEU A 345 -13.91 0.63 6.13
C LEU A 345 -14.28 0.86 7.60
N THR A 346 -15.07 -0.02 8.22
CA THR A 346 -15.62 0.20 9.58
C THR A 346 -15.25 -0.88 10.60
N ILE A 347 -14.90 -2.10 10.15
CA ILE A 347 -14.66 -3.27 11.01
C ILE A 347 -13.58 -3.08 12.09
N ARG A 348 -12.64 -2.15 11.93
CA ARG A 348 -11.71 -1.73 13.00
C ARG A 348 -11.79 -0.23 13.02
N PRO A 349 -12.76 0.35 13.74
CA PRO A 349 -13.14 1.71 13.50
C PRO A 349 -11.97 2.61 13.89
N VAL A 350 -11.49 3.33 12.89
CA VAL A 350 -10.58 4.45 13.05
C VAL A 350 -11.43 5.72 13.26
N PRO A 351 -10.85 6.81 13.79
CA PRO A 351 -11.57 8.07 13.91
C PRO A 351 -12.29 8.47 12.61
N ASP A 352 -13.54 8.87 12.76
CA ASP A 352 -14.46 9.28 11.69
C ASP A 352 -14.83 8.16 10.68
N ALA A 353 -14.44 6.90 10.88
CA ALA A 353 -14.82 5.80 9.98
C ALA A 353 -16.34 5.64 9.85
N SER A 354 -17.07 6.06 10.88
CA SER A 354 -18.51 6.08 10.92
C SER A 354 -19.15 6.95 9.83
N SER A 355 -18.44 7.94 9.26
CA SER A 355 -18.98 8.78 8.18
C SER A 355 -19.34 7.99 6.92
N VAL A 356 -18.77 6.80 6.74
CA VAL A 356 -19.00 5.93 5.56
C VAL A 356 -20.46 5.48 5.45
N CYS A 357 -21.26 5.57 6.52
CA CYS A 357 -22.70 5.28 6.45
C CYS A 357 -23.46 6.22 5.51
N TYR A 358 -23.00 7.47 5.33
CA TYR A 358 -23.60 8.42 4.37
C TYR A 358 -23.44 7.93 2.94
N ALA A 359 -22.23 7.50 2.58
CA ALA A 359 -21.97 6.92 1.26
C ALA A 359 -22.70 5.61 1.05
N LEU A 360 -22.79 4.74 2.07
CA LEU A 360 -23.60 3.53 1.95
C LEU A 360 -25.06 3.86 1.65
N TYR A 361 -25.65 4.82 2.36
CA TYR A 361 -27.02 5.28 2.07
C TYR A 361 -27.14 5.77 0.62
N GLN A 362 -26.21 6.60 0.16
CA GLN A 362 -26.22 7.15 -1.20
C GLN A 362 -26.06 6.07 -2.28
N HIS A 363 -25.19 5.08 -2.07
CA HIS A 363 -25.00 3.95 -3.00
C HIS A 363 -26.26 3.11 -3.15
N VAL A 364 -27.00 2.90 -2.06
CA VAL A 364 -28.20 2.07 -2.09
C VAL A 364 -29.41 2.85 -2.62
N ARG A 365 -29.59 4.11 -2.19
CA ARG A 365 -30.80 4.90 -2.45
C ARG A 365 -30.70 5.80 -3.68
N GLY A 366 -29.49 6.00 -4.21
CA GLY A 366 -29.21 6.95 -5.28
C GLY A 366 -29.30 8.44 -4.88
N GLU A 367 -29.60 8.75 -3.62
CA GLU A 367 -29.78 10.11 -3.10
C GLU A 367 -28.94 10.36 -1.84
N ARG A 368 -28.54 11.61 -1.60
CA ARG A 368 -27.80 11.97 -0.39
C ARG A 368 -28.73 12.03 0.82
N PHE A 369 -28.24 11.55 1.96
CA PHE A 369 -28.98 11.62 3.22
C PHE A 369 -29.04 13.05 3.77
N GLY A 370 -30.26 13.59 3.89
CA GLY A 370 -30.51 14.95 4.38
C GLY A 370 -30.21 15.14 5.87
N GLY A 371 -30.49 14.13 6.70
CA GLY A 371 -30.30 14.19 8.16
C GLY A 371 -28.84 14.12 8.61
N ASN A 372 -28.56 14.45 9.88
CA ASN A 372 -27.24 14.30 10.47
C ASN A 372 -27.25 13.14 11.49
N TYR A 373 -26.59 12.02 11.20
CA TYR A 373 -26.56 10.89 12.15
C TYR A 373 -25.83 11.24 13.45
N TYR A 374 -24.90 12.20 13.44
CA TYR A 374 -24.28 12.70 14.68
C TYR A 374 -25.31 13.40 15.59
N ALA A 375 -26.38 13.93 15.00
CA ALA A 375 -27.54 14.48 15.69
C ALA A 375 -28.64 13.43 15.96
N GLY A 376 -28.32 12.13 15.81
CA GLY A 376 -29.26 11.04 16.09
C GLY A 376 -30.22 10.67 14.95
N ALA A 377 -30.02 11.21 13.73
CA ALA A 377 -30.86 10.84 12.59
C ALA A 377 -30.72 9.33 12.25
N PRO A 378 -31.83 8.62 11.98
CA PRO A 378 -31.86 7.15 11.88
C PRO A 378 -31.47 6.65 10.48
N ILE A 379 -30.28 7.03 10.00
CA ILE A 379 -29.82 6.76 8.62
C ILE A 379 -29.86 5.26 8.24
N LEU A 380 -29.54 4.35 9.16
CA LEU A 380 -29.55 2.91 8.86
C LEU A 380 -30.95 2.30 8.97
N GLU A 381 -31.85 2.87 9.76
CA GLU A 381 -33.26 2.49 9.80
C GLU A 381 -33.95 2.85 8.47
N GLU A 382 -33.75 4.08 7.99
CA GLU A 382 -34.26 4.52 6.69
C GLU A 382 -33.70 3.66 5.55
N LEU A 383 -32.41 3.30 5.61
CA LEU A 383 -31.79 2.38 4.67
C LEU A 383 -32.46 1.00 4.70
N LYS A 384 -32.68 0.42 5.88
CA LYS A 384 -33.34 -0.89 6.05
C LYS A 384 -34.80 -0.90 5.58
N ALA A 385 -35.48 0.24 5.66
CA ALA A 385 -36.85 0.39 5.18
C ALA A 385 -36.92 0.56 3.64
N SER A 386 -35.79 0.72 2.95
CA SER A 386 -35.77 0.84 1.49
C SER A 386 -36.23 -0.45 0.82
N PRO A 387 -37.08 -0.39 -0.22
CA PRO A 387 -37.47 -1.58 -0.98
C PRO A 387 -36.30 -2.28 -1.70
N GLU A 388 -35.18 -1.58 -1.89
CA GLU A 388 -33.96 -2.14 -2.49
C GLU A 388 -33.17 -3.05 -1.53
N VAL A 389 -33.44 -2.96 -0.23
CA VAL A 389 -32.71 -3.71 0.80
C VAL A 389 -33.49 -4.97 1.16
N SER A 390 -32.94 -6.12 0.81
CA SER A 390 -33.50 -7.43 1.19
C SER A 390 -33.36 -7.70 2.69
N ASP A 391 -34.16 -8.63 3.22
CA ASP A 391 -34.04 -9.10 4.61
C ASP A 391 -32.62 -9.61 4.96
N GLN A 392 -31.92 -10.20 3.99
CA GLN A 392 -30.55 -10.66 4.17
C GLN A 392 -29.56 -9.49 4.24
N ALA A 393 -29.74 -8.44 3.45
CA ALA A 393 -28.93 -7.23 3.51
C ALA A 393 -29.18 -6.43 4.80
N ALA A 394 -30.43 -6.36 5.25
CA ALA A 394 -30.78 -5.78 6.55
C ALA A 394 -30.12 -6.54 7.71
N LEU A 395 -30.12 -7.88 7.67
CA LEU A 395 -29.38 -8.69 8.63
C LEU A 395 -27.86 -8.45 8.54
N ALA A 396 -27.31 -8.31 7.33
CA ALA A 396 -25.89 -8.03 7.14
C ALA A 396 -25.48 -6.70 7.81
N LEU A 397 -26.29 -5.64 7.69
CA LEU A 397 -26.06 -4.37 8.37
C LEU A 397 -25.99 -4.53 9.90
N GLU A 398 -26.95 -5.23 10.49
CA GLU A 398 -26.98 -5.50 11.94
C GLU A 398 -25.72 -6.25 12.39
N LEU A 399 -25.29 -7.24 11.59
CA LEU A 399 -24.10 -8.03 11.88
C LEU A 399 -22.79 -7.25 11.70
N ILE A 400 -22.72 -6.36 10.71
CA ILE A 400 -21.56 -5.47 10.51
C ILE A 400 -21.43 -4.54 11.72
N VAL A 401 -22.51 -3.93 12.19
CA VAL A 401 -22.48 -3.06 13.38
C VAL A 401 -22.10 -3.86 14.64
N ALA A 402 -22.64 -5.07 14.81
CA ALA A 402 -22.23 -5.95 15.90
C ALA A 402 -20.72 -6.30 15.84
N GLU A 403 -20.20 -6.54 14.64
CA GLU A 403 -18.78 -6.79 14.41
C GLU A 403 -17.92 -5.58 14.76
N GLN A 404 -18.33 -4.36 14.37
CA GLN A 404 -17.66 -3.10 14.75
C GLN A 404 -17.58 -2.93 16.28
N ILE A 405 -18.67 -3.25 17.00
CA ILE A 405 -18.69 -3.22 18.47
C ILE A 405 -17.70 -4.25 19.04
N VAL A 406 -17.68 -5.47 18.51
CA VAL A 406 -16.80 -6.54 18.97
C VAL A 406 -15.34 -6.18 18.77
N THR A 407 -14.99 -5.56 17.65
CA THR A 407 -13.61 -5.23 17.33
C THR A 407 -13.11 -4.04 18.15
N CYS A 408 -13.95 -3.04 18.41
CA CYS A 408 -13.65 -1.96 19.38
C CYS A 408 -13.29 -2.49 20.77
N THR A 409 -13.91 -3.60 21.18
CA THR A 409 -13.94 -4.04 22.58
C THR A 409 -13.19 -5.34 22.83
N SER A 410 -12.60 -5.92 21.79
CA SER A 410 -11.74 -7.08 21.91
C SER A 410 -10.52 -6.74 22.79
N ARG A 411 -9.82 -7.73 23.36
CA ARG A 411 -8.57 -7.50 24.09
C ARG A 411 -7.50 -6.78 23.26
N GLU A 412 -7.63 -6.78 21.92
CA GLU A 412 -6.83 -5.91 21.06
C GLU A 412 -7.13 -4.43 21.37
N GLY A 413 -8.38 -4.04 21.66
CA GLY A 413 -8.83 -2.67 22.01
C GLY A 413 -8.72 -2.24 23.47
N GLN A 414 -8.26 -3.09 24.40
CA GLN A 414 -8.10 -2.69 25.81
C GLN A 414 -6.74 -2.03 26.03
N HIS A 415 -6.76 -0.70 26.12
CA HIS A 415 -5.53 0.07 26.27
C HIS A 415 -4.87 -0.16 27.62
N PRO A 416 -3.53 -0.28 27.65
CA PRO A 416 -2.78 -0.28 28.89
C PRO A 416 -2.97 1.07 29.62
N PRO A 417 -3.01 1.08 30.96
CA PRO A 417 -3.18 2.29 31.75
C PRO A 417 -2.04 3.30 31.47
N GLY A 418 -2.40 4.59 31.28
CA GLY A 418 -1.45 5.69 31.01
C GLY A 418 -1.38 6.16 29.55
N ALA A 419 -2.30 5.73 28.69
CA ALA A 419 -2.31 6.05 27.27
C ALA A 419 -3.22 7.25 26.91
N ASP A 420 -3.16 8.32 27.72
CA ASP A 420 -4.10 9.43 27.66
C ASP A 420 -4.01 10.25 26.35
N TRP A 421 -2.88 10.16 25.65
CA TRP A 421 -2.59 10.98 24.46
C TRP A 421 -3.50 10.68 23.25
N TYR A 422 -4.29 9.60 23.26
CA TYR A 422 -5.30 9.29 22.24
C TYR A 422 -6.71 9.02 22.79
N ALA A 423 -6.97 9.30 24.08
CA ALA A 423 -8.26 9.05 24.71
C ALA A 423 -9.43 9.73 23.96
N ALA A 424 -9.23 10.94 23.44
CA ALA A 424 -10.23 11.67 22.67
C ALA A 424 -10.61 10.97 21.35
N ASP A 425 -9.65 10.31 20.69
CA ASP A 425 -9.89 9.59 19.44
C ASP A 425 -10.62 8.27 19.69
N ASP A 426 -10.34 7.59 20.81
CA ASP A 426 -11.12 6.43 21.25
C ASP A 426 -12.54 6.81 21.63
N GLU A 427 -12.71 7.87 22.42
CA GLU A 427 -14.03 8.36 22.78
C GLU A 427 -14.86 8.70 21.54
N ARG A 428 -14.25 9.39 20.55
CA ARG A 428 -14.89 9.69 19.26
C ARG A 428 -15.26 8.41 18.50
N THR A 429 -14.37 7.43 18.49
CA THR A 429 -14.58 6.14 17.81
C THR A 429 -15.74 5.37 18.46
N VAL A 430 -15.73 5.25 19.79
CA VAL A 430 -16.77 4.57 20.58
C VAL A 430 -18.12 5.25 20.38
N ARG A 431 -18.18 6.59 20.51
CA ARG A 431 -19.41 7.36 20.25
C ARG A 431 -19.90 7.14 18.82
N GLY A 432 -19.01 7.18 17.84
CA GLY A 432 -19.35 6.92 16.43
C GLY A 432 -20.01 5.55 16.23
N VAL A 433 -19.45 4.51 16.83
CA VAL A 433 -20.00 3.13 16.76
C VAL A 433 -21.34 3.02 17.48
N LEU A 434 -21.48 3.59 18.67
CA LEU A 434 -22.74 3.54 19.43
C LEU A 434 -23.85 4.32 18.73
N ARG A 435 -23.53 5.45 18.10
CA ARG A 435 -24.49 6.24 17.30
C ARG A 435 -24.90 5.54 16.02
N ILE A 436 -23.96 4.85 15.35
CA ILE A 436 -24.30 3.96 14.23
C ILE A 436 -25.25 2.86 14.69
N ALA A 437 -25.01 2.25 15.86
CA ALA A 437 -25.92 1.24 16.40
C ALA A 437 -27.30 1.82 16.71
N ALA A 438 -27.35 3.00 17.33
CA ALA A 438 -28.58 3.74 17.59
C ALA A 438 -29.38 4.06 16.30
N SER A 439 -28.70 4.36 15.19
CA SER A 439 -29.35 4.73 13.93
C SER A 439 -30.00 3.56 13.18
N LEU A 440 -29.85 2.31 13.66
CA LEU A 440 -30.58 1.12 13.17
C LEU A 440 -32.06 1.07 13.59
N GLY A 441 -32.48 2.02 14.41
CA GLY A 441 -33.85 2.25 14.84
C GLY A 441 -34.09 1.97 16.32
N ALA A 442 -34.93 2.78 16.95
CA ALA A 442 -35.19 2.72 18.38
C ALA A 442 -36.02 1.50 18.82
N PHE A 443 -35.72 0.95 19.99
CA PHE A 443 -36.61 -0.02 20.64
C PHE A 443 -37.46 0.66 21.71
N THR A 444 -38.77 0.43 21.65
CA THR A 444 -39.71 1.00 22.65
C THR A 444 -39.55 0.36 24.02
N ASP A 445 -39.23 -0.94 24.08
CA ASP A 445 -39.08 -1.70 25.33
C ASP A 445 -38.07 -2.85 25.23
N ALA A 446 -37.62 -3.33 26.39
CA ALA A 446 -36.63 -4.39 26.53
C ALA A 446 -37.09 -5.75 25.95
N ARG A 447 -38.39 -6.05 25.94
CA ARG A 447 -38.92 -7.30 25.40
C ARG A 447 -38.89 -7.31 23.87
N ALA A 448 -39.19 -6.17 23.24
CA ALA A 448 -39.05 -5.98 21.81
C ALA A 448 -37.58 -6.15 21.37
N ALA A 449 -36.65 -5.52 22.09
CA ALA A 449 -35.22 -5.69 21.87
C ALA A 449 -34.81 -7.17 22.00
N ARG A 450 -35.26 -7.89 23.04
CA ARG A 450 -34.96 -9.33 23.21
C ARG A 450 -35.47 -10.20 22.08
N ARG A 451 -36.71 -9.98 21.62
CA ARG A 451 -37.27 -10.75 20.49
C ARG A 451 -36.44 -10.54 19.22
N SER A 452 -36.07 -9.30 18.93
CA SER A 452 -35.22 -8.97 17.78
C SER A 452 -33.82 -9.59 17.91
N TRP A 453 -33.21 -9.49 19.09
CA TRP A 453 -31.91 -10.11 19.37
C TRP A 453 -31.95 -11.62 19.19
N LEU A 454 -32.96 -12.32 19.72
CA LEU A 454 -33.13 -13.77 19.54
C LEU A 454 -33.23 -14.14 18.05
N ALA A 455 -34.06 -13.42 17.29
CA ALA A 455 -34.23 -13.65 15.86
C ALA A 455 -32.92 -13.46 15.09
N HIS A 456 -32.16 -12.39 15.35
CA HIS A 456 -30.87 -12.16 14.70
C HIS A 456 -29.80 -13.16 15.14
N SER A 457 -29.77 -13.51 16.43
CA SER A 457 -28.79 -14.45 17.01
C SER A 457 -28.92 -15.86 16.44
N ALA A 458 -30.14 -16.32 16.13
CA ALA A 458 -30.38 -17.60 15.50
C ALA A 458 -29.85 -17.67 14.06
N ARG A 459 -29.74 -16.51 13.40
CA ARG A 459 -29.39 -16.38 11.99
C ARG A 459 -27.92 -16.02 11.75
N ILE A 460 -27.10 -15.90 12.81
CA ILE A 460 -25.68 -15.51 12.66
C ILE A 460 -24.88 -16.48 11.77
N HIS A 461 -25.31 -17.73 11.66
CA HIS A 461 -24.63 -18.74 10.84
C HIS A 461 -25.05 -18.70 9.36
N GLU A 462 -26.08 -17.93 9.02
CA GLU A 462 -26.51 -17.77 7.63
C GLU A 462 -25.42 -17.07 6.82
N PRO A 463 -25.26 -17.43 5.53
CA PRO A 463 -24.49 -16.62 4.59
C PRO A 463 -25.18 -15.26 4.44
N VAL A 464 -24.42 -14.19 4.65
CA VAL A 464 -24.91 -12.81 4.55
C VAL A 464 -24.04 -12.01 3.58
N PRO A 465 -24.64 -11.15 2.73
CA PRO A 465 -23.90 -10.27 1.84
C PRO A 465 -22.84 -9.45 2.59
N GLY A 466 -21.69 -9.19 1.96
CA GLY A 466 -20.57 -8.49 2.62
C GLY A 466 -19.67 -9.36 3.50
N PHE A 467 -20.03 -10.63 3.71
CA PHE A 467 -19.22 -11.61 4.45
C PHE A 467 -18.59 -12.70 3.56
N ALA A 468 -18.72 -12.60 2.23
CA ALA A 468 -18.16 -13.56 1.27
C ALA A 468 -16.61 -13.57 1.25
N HIS A 469 -15.96 -12.48 1.66
CA HIS A 469 -14.51 -12.35 1.67
C HIS A 469 -13.97 -11.88 3.05
N PRO A 470 -12.79 -12.38 3.48
CA PRO A 470 -12.24 -12.12 4.81
C PRO A 470 -11.88 -10.63 4.99
N PRO A 471 -11.93 -10.11 6.22
CA PRO A 471 -11.21 -10.67 7.38
C PRO A 471 -12.01 -11.73 8.16
N ARG A 472 -11.27 -12.60 8.89
CA ARG A 472 -11.83 -13.65 9.76
C ARG A 472 -13.00 -13.09 10.58
N ARG A 473 -14.20 -13.57 10.28
CA ARG A 473 -15.42 -13.25 11.03
C ARG A 473 -15.19 -13.55 12.51
N PRO A 474 -15.59 -12.69 13.46
CA PRO A 474 -15.56 -13.04 14.87
C PRO A 474 -16.34 -14.33 15.08
N SER A 475 -15.97 -15.09 16.11
CA SER A 475 -16.71 -16.28 16.50
C SER A 475 -18.19 -15.93 16.70
N GLY A 476 -19.10 -16.86 16.35
CA GLY A 476 -20.54 -16.68 16.57
C GLY A 476 -20.90 -16.08 17.95
N PRO A 477 -20.36 -16.61 19.07
CA PRO A 477 -20.61 -16.06 20.40
C PRO A 477 -20.23 -14.58 20.56
N ALA A 478 -19.11 -14.16 19.96
CA ALA A 478 -18.68 -12.76 20.02
C ALA A 478 -19.67 -11.84 19.27
N LEU A 479 -20.16 -12.26 18.10
CA LEU A 479 -21.18 -11.52 17.36
C LEU A 479 -22.51 -11.43 18.12
N VAL A 480 -22.91 -12.49 18.83
CA VAL A 480 -24.11 -12.47 19.67
C VAL A 480 -24.01 -11.43 20.79
N ILE A 481 -22.83 -11.30 21.42
CA ILE A 481 -22.55 -10.26 22.41
C ILE A 481 -22.59 -8.86 21.74
N GLY A 482 -21.95 -8.71 20.57
CA GLY A 482 -21.98 -7.45 19.81
C GLY A 482 -23.40 -7.01 19.44
N LEU A 483 -24.25 -7.95 19.02
CA LEU A 483 -25.66 -7.72 18.73
C LEU A 483 -26.40 -7.24 19.99
N ALA A 484 -26.18 -7.88 21.14
CA ALA A 484 -26.81 -7.46 22.40
C ALA A 484 -26.43 -6.02 22.78
N VAL A 485 -25.16 -5.64 22.62
CA VAL A 485 -24.70 -4.26 22.86
C VAL A 485 -25.31 -3.27 21.86
N SER A 486 -25.45 -3.65 20.58
CA SER A 486 -26.17 -2.83 19.58
C SER A 486 -27.63 -2.58 20.00
N HIS A 487 -28.31 -3.62 20.50
CA HIS A 487 -29.70 -3.49 20.96
C HIS A 487 -29.82 -2.63 22.23
N LEU A 488 -28.85 -2.71 23.14
CA LEU A 488 -28.74 -1.77 24.25
C LEU A 488 -28.60 -0.33 23.76
N ALA A 489 -27.73 -0.06 22.77
CA ALA A 489 -27.55 1.28 22.22
C ALA A 489 -28.86 1.85 21.65
N ARG A 490 -29.66 1.00 21.01
CA ARG A 490 -30.98 1.36 20.46
C ARG A 490 -32.06 1.60 21.53
N LEU A 491 -31.96 0.98 22.70
CA LEU A 491 -32.78 1.29 23.87
C LEU A 491 -32.34 2.60 24.55
N ALA A 492 -31.06 2.96 24.41
CA ALA A 492 -30.46 4.09 25.10
C ALA A 492 -30.91 5.46 24.57
N VAL A 493 -31.46 5.54 23.35
CA VAL A 493 -31.74 6.79 22.63
C VAL A 493 -33.17 7.33 22.81
N VAL A 494 -34.06 6.57 23.45
CA VAL A 494 -35.52 6.81 23.32
C VAL A 494 -36.07 7.87 24.29
N ASP A 495 -35.60 7.92 25.54
CA ASP A 495 -35.98 8.96 26.54
C ASP A 495 -35.18 8.82 27.87
N LYS A 496 -35.54 9.63 28.89
CA LYS A 496 -34.96 9.64 30.25
C LYS A 496 -35.07 8.31 31.02
N GLY A 497 -35.98 7.41 30.63
CA GLY A 497 -36.15 6.05 31.17
C GLY A 497 -35.22 5.01 30.52
N ALA A 498 -34.35 5.41 29.59
CA ALA A 498 -33.36 4.55 28.95
C ALA A 498 -32.51 3.70 29.91
N PRO A 499 -32.01 4.23 31.07
CA PRO A 499 -31.19 3.43 31.98
C PRO A 499 -31.90 2.19 32.54
N ALA A 500 -33.16 2.33 32.95
CA ALA A 500 -33.95 1.22 33.48
C ALA A 500 -34.19 0.15 32.41
N ARG A 501 -34.55 0.56 31.18
CA ARG A 501 -34.76 -0.36 30.06
C ARG A 501 -33.51 -1.12 29.64
N CYS A 502 -32.34 -0.48 29.71
CA CYS A 502 -31.06 -1.15 29.45
C CYS A 502 -30.81 -2.25 30.49
N GLN A 503 -31.11 -1.99 31.76
CA GLN A 503 -31.00 -2.99 32.82
C GLN A 503 -32.02 -4.12 32.63
N ASP A 504 -33.29 -3.79 32.37
CA ASP A 504 -34.34 -4.78 32.09
C ASP A 504 -33.96 -5.70 30.92
N PHE A 505 -33.35 -5.16 29.86
CA PHE A 505 -32.88 -5.97 28.73
C PHE A 505 -31.77 -6.94 29.14
N LEU A 506 -30.78 -6.48 29.92
CA LEU A 506 -29.73 -7.37 30.44
C LEU A 506 -30.32 -8.50 31.30
N ASP A 507 -31.30 -8.20 32.14
CA ASP A 507 -31.92 -9.17 33.03
C ASP A 507 -32.73 -10.23 32.26
N LEU A 508 -33.13 -9.93 31.03
CA LEU A 508 -33.81 -10.86 30.13
C LEU A 508 -32.85 -11.70 29.26
N LEU A 509 -31.55 -11.40 29.25
CA LEU A 509 -30.53 -12.21 28.55
C LEU A 509 -30.22 -13.50 29.33
N PRO A 510 -29.66 -14.53 28.67
CA PRO A 510 -29.13 -15.70 29.38
C PRO A 510 -28.12 -15.29 30.47
N SER A 511 -28.14 -16.00 31.60
CA SER A 511 -27.37 -15.65 32.81
C SER A 511 -25.86 -15.64 32.61
N ASP A 512 -25.36 -16.43 31.66
CA ASP A 512 -23.97 -16.49 31.24
C ASP A 512 -23.57 -15.34 30.29
N LEU A 513 -24.54 -14.77 29.57
CA LEU A 513 -24.32 -13.75 28.55
C LEU A 513 -24.40 -12.32 29.11
N ALA A 514 -25.32 -12.07 30.04
CA ALA A 514 -25.48 -10.74 30.64
C ALA A 514 -24.18 -10.16 31.26
N PRO A 515 -23.37 -10.93 32.01
CA PRO A 515 -22.07 -10.46 32.53
C PRO A 515 -21.08 -10.10 31.42
N LEU A 516 -21.08 -10.86 30.32
CA LEU A 516 -20.19 -10.63 29.18
C LEU A 516 -20.58 -9.36 28.41
N VAL A 517 -21.88 -9.12 28.21
CA VAL A 517 -22.40 -7.89 27.61
C VAL A 517 -22.08 -6.70 28.49
N ARG A 518 -22.33 -6.79 29.81
CA ARG A 518 -21.97 -5.72 30.74
C ARG A 518 -20.48 -5.42 30.72
N HIS A 519 -19.63 -6.44 30.77
CA HIS A 519 -18.17 -6.27 30.65
C HIS A 519 -17.77 -5.57 29.35
N ARG A 520 -18.47 -5.88 28.24
CA ARG A 520 -18.27 -5.21 26.95
C ARG A 520 -18.61 -3.73 26.98
N VAL A 521 -19.74 -3.38 27.59
CA VAL A 521 -20.19 -1.98 27.73
C VAL A 521 -19.22 -1.19 28.60
N VAL A 522 -18.78 -1.77 29.72
CA VAL A 522 -17.72 -1.19 30.57
C VAL A 522 -16.45 -0.93 29.76
N GLY A 523 -16.03 -1.91 28.96
CA GLY A 523 -14.86 -1.80 28.08
C GLY A 523 -15.00 -0.72 27.01
N LEU A 524 -16.18 -0.56 26.38
CA LEU A 524 -16.44 0.52 25.42
C LEU A 524 -16.27 1.90 26.06
N LEU A 525 -16.81 2.08 27.25
CA LEU A 525 -16.87 3.39 27.90
C LEU A 525 -15.58 3.74 28.63
N GLY A 526 -14.62 2.81 28.74
CA GLY A 526 -13.47 2.95 29.63
C GLY A 526 -13.91 3.23 31.06
N ALA A 527 -15.05 2.70 31.49
CA ALA A 527 -15.62 2.95 32.81
C ALA A 527 -14.99 2.05 33.87
N THR A 528 -14.88 2.54 35.11
CA THR A 528 -14.58 1.67 36.25
C THR A 528 -15.84 0.92 36.71
N GLN A 529 -15.68 -0.19 37.44
CA GLN A 529 -16.84 -0.99 37.90
C GLN A 529 -17.77 -0.24 38.86
N ASP A 530 -17.27 0.82 39.51
CA ASP A 530 -17.98 1.58 40.53
C ASP A 530 -18.78 2.77 39.95
N GLU A 531 -18.60 3.08 38.66
CA GLU A 531 -19.29 4.20 38.02
C GLU A 531 -20.70 3.84 37.53
N PRO A 532 -21.63 4.82 37.50
CA PRO A 532 -22.96 4.61 36.95
C PRO A 532 -22.87 4.36 35.43
N LEU A 533 -22.88 3.08 35.06
CA LEU A 533 -22.69 2.60 33.68
C LEU A 533 -23.69 3.19 32.69
N TRP A 534 -24.98 3.14 33.04
CA TRP A 534 -26.05 3.44 32.10
C TRP A 534 -26.18 4.92 31.73
N PRO A 535 -26.07 5.88 32.67
CA PRO A 535 -25.98 7.29 32.29
C PRO A 535 -24.85 7.60 31.30
N ARG A 536 -23.65 7.03 31.51
CA ARG A 536 -22.52 7.19 30.58
C ARG A 536 -22.81 6.55 29.21
N PHE A 537 -23.40 5.36 29.20
CA PHE A 537 -23.78 4.67 27.98
C PHE A 537 -24.82 5.44 27.16
N VAL A 538 -25.85 5.97 27.84
CA VAL A 538 -26.90 6.81 27.24
C VAL A 538 -26.30 8.08 26.65
N ALA A 539 -25.42 8.77 27.39
CA ALA A 539 -24.74 9.95 26.88
C ALA A 539 -23.86 9.65 25.65
N ALA A 540 -23.20 8.48 25.61
CA ALA A 540 -22.35 8.10 24.49
C ALA A 540 -23.14 7.66 23.24
N ALA A 541 -24.29 7.03 23.42
CA ALA A 541 -25.18 6.61 22.33
C ALA A 541 -26.10 7.74 21.82
N GLY A 542 -26.34 8.76 22.66
CA GLY A 542 -27.19 9.90 22.37
C GLY A 542 -26.62 10.90 21.36
N PRO A 543 -27.45 11.84 20.88
CA PRO A 543 -27.03 12.91 19.98
C PRO A 543 -25.99 13.83 20.63
N GLU A 544 -25.15 14.50 19.84
CA GLU A 544 -24.35 15.62 20.36
C GLU A 544 -25.29 16.76 20.73
N GLU A 545 -25.24 17.17 22.00
CA GLU A 545 -25.71 18.50 22.38
C GLU A 545 -24.75 19.50 21.73
N GLY A 546 -25.22 20.18 20.68
CA GLY A 546 -24.45 21.09 19.85
C GLY A 546 -24.10 22.41 20.52
#